data_AF-A0A9W6FTE5-F1
#
_entry.id   AF-A0A9W6FTE5-F1
#
_cell.length_a   1.000
_cell.length_b   1.000
_cell.length_c   1.000
_cell.angle_alpha   90.00
_cell.angle_beta   90.00
_cell.angle_gamma   90.00
#
_symmetry.space_group_name_H-M   'P 1'
#
loop_
_entity.id
_entity.type
_entity.pdbx_description
1 polymer ?
#
loop_
_entity_poly.entity_id
_entity_poly.type
_entity_poly.pdbx_seq_one_letter_code
_entity_poly.pdbx_strand_id
1 'polypeptide(L)'
;MPKSVQRQVVLPWTQVIKISFNSIRVRFFRTLITTLTLTLAVAFVTYIRSGYEILNSIWPHADGSLQESILASGYELTGGRFGTSPKDTWLAILSLMVCVVGIVNAQLMAVTERFREIGTFKCLGALDSFVVRIFVFEAIYQGLLGGFSGSILGIIVATVSISFKAGWAAFRWWPFGAMLKTIGWGVILADFLSLLGVIYPALVAARMQPAEALRTEQ
;
A
#
# COMPACT_ATOMS: atom_id res chain seq x y z
N MET A 1 16.47 44.84 34.50
CA MET A 1 15.18 44.36 35.02
C MET A 1 14.79 43.09 34.27
N PRO A 2 14.64 41.93 34.93
CA PRO A 2 14.27 40.68 34.25
C PRO A 2 12.82 40.76 33.77
N LYS A 3 12.58 40.44 32.49
CA LYS A 3 11.23 40.40 31.91
C LYS A 3 10.41 39.35 32.66
N SER A 4 9.35 39.79 33.34
CA SER A 4 8.39 38.92 34.01
C SER A 4 7.75 37.96 33.00
N VAL A 5 7.65 36.70 33.38
CA VAL A 5 7.09 35.60 32.58
C VAL A 5 5.70 36.00 32.09
N GLN A 6 5.56 36.16 30.77
CA GLN A 6 4.28 36.47 30.13
C GLN A 6 3.29 35.33 30.39
N ARG A 7 2.05 35.69 30.74
CA ARG A 7 0.91 34.81 31.08
C ARG A 7 0.96 33.43 30.40
N GLN A 8 0.89 32.36 31.19
CA GLN A 8 0.55 31.03 30.67
C GLN A 8 -0.82 31.11 29.96
N VAL A 9 -0.82 30.84 28.66
CA VAL A 9 -2.06 30.75 27.87
C VAL A 9 -2.72 29.43 28.25
N VAL A 10 -3.63 29.48 29.23
CA VAL A 10 -4.45 28.32 29.61
C VAL A 10 -5.54 28.17 28.56
N LEU A 11 -5.33 27.26 27.61
CA LEU A 11 -6.34 26.94 26.59
C LEU A 11 -7.47 26.12 27.24
N PRO A 12 -8.76 26.43 26.95
CA PRO A 12 -9.88 25.61 27.37
C PRO A 12 -9.74 24.16 26.89
N TRP A 13 -10.10 23.18 27.71
CA TRP A 13 -10.01 21.75 27.36
C TRP A 13 -10.68 21.38 26.04
N THR A 14 -11.79 22.03 25.71
CA THR A 14 -12.50 21.84 24.43
C THR A 14 -11.66 22.27 23.23
N GLN A 15 -10.86 23.33 23.35
CA GLN A 15 -9.96 23.79 22.29
C GLN A 15 -8.76 22.86 22.14
N VAL A 16 -8.19 22.38 23.25
CA VAL A 16 -7.07 21.43 23.25
C VAL A 16 -7.46 20.12 22.56
N ILE A 17 -8.64 19.58 22.88
CA ILE A 17 -9.17 18.36 22.26
C ILE A 17 -9.42 18.60 20.76
N LYS A 18 -10.03 19.73 20.39
CA LYS A 18 -10.31 20.07 19.00
C LYS A 18 -9.04 20.17 18.15
N ILE A 19 -7.98 20.82 18.66
CA ILE A 19 -6.69 20.94 17.97
C ILE A 19 -6.05 19.56 17.79
N SER A 20 -5.97 18.78 18.87
CA SER A 20 -5.38 17.43 18.84
C SER A 20 -6.10 16.52 17.85
N PHE A 21 -7.43 16.54 17.85
CA PHE A 21 -8.23 15.74 16.94
C PHE A 21 -8.00 16.13 15.47
N ASN A 22 -7.93 17.42 15.17
CA ASN A 22 -7.69 17.90 13.81
C ASN A 22 -6.30 17.50 13.29
N SER A 23 -5.27 17.56 14.15
CA SER A 23 -3.91 17.11 13.81
C SER A 23 -3.82 15.60 13.56
N ILE A 24 -4.47 14.78 14.40
CA ILE A 24 -4.52 13.32 14.20
C ILE A 24 -5.25 12.98 12.90
N ARG A 25 -6.37 13.66 12.64
CA ARG A 25 -7.22 13.40 11.48
C ARG A 25 -6.46 13.57 10.16
N VAL A 26 -5.74 14.68 9.99
CA VAL A 26 -4.95 14.94 8.77
C VAL A 26 -3.88 13.86 8.57
N ARG A 27 -3.18 13.48 9.63
CA ARG A 27 -2.15 12.42 9.59
C ARG A 27 -2.74 11.06 9.23
N PHE A 28 -3.87 10.70 9.86
CA PHE A 28 -4.53 9.43 9.65
C PHE A 28 -5.02 9.26 8.21
N PHE A 29 -5.70 10.27 7.66
CA PHE A 29 -6.20 10.19 6.28
C PHE A 29 -5.08 10.08 5.25
N ARG A 30 -3.92 10.69 5.48
CA ARG A 30 -2.76 10.58 4.59
C ARG A 30 -2.19 9.15 4.57
N THR A 31 -1.94 8.59 5.74
CA THR A 31 -1.47 7.19 5.85
C THR A 31 -2.53 6.22 5.31
N LEU A 32 -3.81 6.56 5.43
CA LEU A 32 -4.90 5.80 4.82
C LEU A 32 -4.85 5.84 3.29
N ILE A 33 -4.60 7.00 2.67
CA ILE A 33 -4.49 7.11 1.20
C ILE A 33 -3.37 6.23 0.66
N THR A 34 -2.17 6.31 1.23
CA THR A 34 -1.01 5.51 0.78
C THR A 34 -1.24 4.02 0.96
N THR A 35 -1.73 3.61 2.13
CA THR A 35 -2.03 2.19 2.40
C THR A 35 -3.16 1.68 1.50
N LEU A 36 -4.21 2.44 1.22
CA LEU A 36 -5.27 2.05 0.30
C LEU A 36 -4.78 1.93 -1.15
N THR A 37 -3.99 2.88 -1.64
CA THR A 37 -3.40 2.81 -2.99
C THR A 37 -2.53 1.55 -3.15
N LEU A 38 -1.72 1.24 -2.13
CA LEU A 38 -0.89 0.04 -2.12
C LEU A 38 -1.74 -1.25 -2.01
N THR A 39 -2.74 -1.25 -1.13
CA THR A 39 -3.69 -2.35 -0.93
C THR A 39 -4.38 -2.70 -2.24
N LEU A 40 -4.90 -1.70 -2.97
CA LEU A 40 -5.61 -1.91 -4.23
C LEU A 40 -4.69 -2.44 -5.34
N ALA A 41 -3.47 -1.91 -5.45
CA ALA A 41 -2.51 -2.38 -6.44
C ALA A 41 -2.13 -3.85 -6.21
N VAL A 42 -1.84 -4.22 -4.95
CA VAL A 42 -1.52 -5.60 -4.58
C VAL A 42 -2.74 -6.50 -4.72
N ALA A 43 -3.93 -6.04 -4.35
CA ALA A 43 -5.18 -6.76 -4.55
C ALA A 43 -5.43 -7.08 -6.02
N PHE A 44 -5.13 -6.16 -6.93
CA PHE A 44 -5.28 -6.39 -8.37
C PHE A 44 -4.32 -7.47 -8.89
N VAL A 45 -3.03 -7.40 -8.52
CA VAL A 45 -2.05 -8.41 -8.96
C VAL A 45 -2.34 -9.78 -8.35
N THR A 46 -2.69 -9.82 -7.06
CA THR A 46 -3.05 -11.07 -6.37
C THR A 46 -4.39 -11.61 -6.85
N TYR A 47 -5.34 -10.78 -7.29
CA TYR A 47 -6.58 -11.20 -7.95
C TYR A 47 -6.28 -11.99 -9.22
N ILE A 48 -5.44 -11.44 -10.11
CA ILE A 48 -5.05 -12.10 -11.36
C ILE A 48 -4.37 -13.44 -11.05
N ARG A 49 -3.37 -13.42 -10.16
CA ARG A 49 -2.60 -14.63 -9.81
C ARG A 49 -3.46 -15.72 -9.15
N SER A 50 -4.27 -15.34 -8.17
CA SER A 50 -5.15 -16.27 -7.46
C SER A 50 -6.22 -16.85 -8.39
N GLY A 51 -6.72 -16.05 -9.33
CA GLY A 51 -7.66 -16.52 -10.33
C GLY A 51 -7.11 -17.69 -11.15
N TYR A 52 -5.86 -17.57 -11.61
CA TYR A 52 -5.19 -18.64 -12.35
C TYR A 52 -4.92 -19.89 -11.50
N GLU A 53 -4.52 -19.72 -10.24
CA GLU A 53 -4.32 -20.86 -9.33
C GLU A 53 -5.62 -21.62 -9.05
N ILE A 54 -6.73 -20.89 -8.86
CA ILE A 54 -8.06 -21.51 -8.69
C ILE A 54 -8.47 -22.26 -9.95
N LEU A 55 -8.35 -21.65 -11.13
CA LEU A 55 -8.67 -22.31 -12.40
C LEU A 55 -7.83 -23.57 -12.62
N ASN A 56 -6.52 -23.50 -12.34
CA ASN A 56 -5.62 -24.66 -12.44
C ASN A 56 -5.97 -25.80 -11.48
N SER A 57 -6.58 -25.51 -10.32
CA SER A 57 -7.04 -26.52 -9.38
C SER A 57 -8.37 -27.16 -9.77
N ILE A 58 -9.25 -26.39 -10.43
CA ILE A 58 -10.55 -26.86 -10.92
C ILE A 58 -10.38 -27.66 -12.21
N TRP A 59 -9.48 -27.25 -13.12
CA TRP A 59 -9.33 -27.81 -14.46
C TRP A 59 -9.25 -29.35 -14.52
N PRO A 60 -8.47 -30.04 -13.67
CA PRO A 60 -8.38 -31.51 -13.71
C PRO A 60 -9.68 -32.23 -13.30
N HIS A 61 -10.59 -31.51 -12.64
CA HIS A 61 -11.84 -32.03 -12.09
C HIS A 61 -13.08 -31.46 -12.80
N ALA A 62 -12.88 -30.67 -13.87
CA ALA A 62 -13.95 -29.98 -14.56
C ALA A 62 -14.61 -30.90 -15.60
N ASP A 63 -15.95 -31.03 -15.51
CA ASP A 63 -16.77 -31.68 -16.53
C ASP A 63 -16.72 -30.91 -17.87
N GLY A 64 -17.06 -31.57 -18.98
CA GLY A 64 -16.99 -30.97 -20.32
C GLY A 64 -17.74 -29.64 -20.47
N SER A 65 -18.89 -29.47 -19.81
CA SER A 65 -19.65 -28.21 -19.79
C SER A 65 -18.99 -27.09 -18.98
N LEU A 66 -18.30 -27.43 -17.90
CA LEU A 66 -17.50 -26.49 -17.10
C LEU A 66 -16.25 -26.04 -17.87
N GLN A 67 -15.62 -26.94 -18.61
CA GLN A 67 -14.48 -26.62 -19.46
C GLN A 67 -14.88 -25.62 -20.56
N GLU A 68 -16.00 -25.86 -21.24
CA GLU A 68 -16.55 -24.91 -22.23
C GLU A 68 -16.84 -23.54 -21.61
N SER A 69 -17.42 -23.48 -20.41
CA SER A 69 -17.74 -22.23 -19.72
C SER A 69 -16.50 -21.42 -19.32
N ILE A 70 -15.41 -22.11 -18.95
CA ILE A 70 -14.12 -21.48 -18.60
C ILE A 70 -13.43 -20.95 -19.87
N LEU A 71 -13.43 -21.73 -20.95
CA LEU A 71 -12.84 -21.32 -22.23
C LEU A 71 -13.63 -20.16 -22.86
N ALA A 72 -14.97 -20.20 -22.79
CA ALA A 72 -15.84 -19.11 -23.23
C ALA A 72 -15.62 -17.81 -22.44
N SER A 73 -15.08 -17.91 -21.22
CA SER A 73 -14.70 -16.75 -20.42
C SER A 73 -13.40 -16.06 -20.88
N GLY A 74 -12.75 -16.56 -21.93
CA GLY A 74 -11.56 -15.94 -22.54
C GLY A 74 -10.24 -16.27 -21.83
N TYR A 75 -10.21 -17.36 -21.03
CA TYR A 75 -8.98 -17.89 -20.43
C TYR A 75 -8.29 -18.83 -21.39
N GLU A 76 -7.03 -18.53 -21.72
CA GLU A 76 -6.22 -19.33 -22.64
C GLU A 76 -5.45 -20.42 -21.88
N LEU A 77 -5.48 -21.64 -22.42
CA LEU A 77 -4.73 -22.78 -21.90
C LEU A 77 -3.39 -22.87 -22.64
N THR A 78 -2.31 -22.52 -21.93
CA THR A 78 -0.95 -22.57 -22.51
C THR A 78 -0.18 -23.73 -21.89
N GLY A 79 0.12 -24.76 -22.69
CA GLY A 79 0.90 -25.92 -22.20
C GLY A 79 0.21 -26.73 -21.08
N GLY A 80 -1.13 -26.77 -21.07
CA GLY A 80 -1.90 -27.53 -20.06
C GLY A 80 -2.14 -26.81 -18.74
N ARG A 81 -1.75 -25.54 -18.60
CA ARG A 81 -2.04 -24.70 -17.43
C ARG A 81 -2.56 -23.33 -17.86
N PHE A 82 -3.43 -22.76 -17.03
CA PHE A 82 -3.79 -21.36 -17.13
C PHE A 82 -2.68 -20.51 -16.50
N GLY A 83 -2.29 -19.46 -17.20
CA GLY A 83 -1.24 -18.55 -16.76
C GLY A 83 -1.54 -17.12 -17.19
N THR A 84 -0.80 -16.18 -16.61
CA THR A 84 -0.89 -14.76 -16.96
C THR A 84 -0.64 -14.55 -18.45
N SER A 85 -1.65 -14.00 -19.13
CA SER A 85 -1.54 -13.58 -20.52
C SER A 85 -0.65 -12.32 -20.61
N PRO A 86 0.01 -12.04 -21.75
CA PRO A 86 0.78 -10.81 -21.93
C PRO A 86 -0.03 -9.55 -21.59
N LYS A 87 -1.32 -9.52 -21.95
CA LYS A 87 -2.23 -8.41 -21.62
C LYS A 87 -2.35 -8.15 -20.12
N ASP A 88 -2.47 -9.21 -19.32
CA ASP A 88 -2.59 -9.09 -17.85
C ASP A 88 -1.29 -8.59 -17.23
N THR A 89 -0.16 -9.02 -17.78
CA THR A 89 1.16 -8.57 -17.34
C THR A 89 1.33 -7.08 -17.58
N TRP A 90 0.93 -6.58 -18.75
CA TRP A 90 0.93 -5.15 -19.05
C TRP A 90 0.00 -4.36 -18.12
N LEU A 91 -1.21 -4.83 -17.89
CA LEU A 91 -2.16 -4.19 -16.97
C LEU A 91 -1.61 -4.15 -15.53
N ALA A 92 -1.00 -5.24 -15.07
CA ALA A 92 -0.36 -5.31 -13.76
C ALA A 92 0.77 -4.27 -13.65
N ILE A 93 1.67 -4.20 -14.63
CA ILE A 93 2.77 -3.23 -14.64
C ILE A 93 2.25 -1.79 -14.57
N LEU A 94 1.25 -1.44 -15.39
CA LEU A 94 0.65 -0.10 -15.38
C LEU A 94 0.02 0.23 -14.03
N SER A 95 -0.72 -0.72 -13.43
CA SER A 95 -1.31 -0.56 -12.10
C SER A 95 -0.25 -0.32 -11.02
N LEU A 96 0.85 -1.08 -11.05
CA LEU A 96 1.97 -0.92 -10.12
C LEU A 96 2.69 0.43 -10.30
N MET A 97 2.87 0.89 -11.53
CA MET A 97 3.45 2.22 -11.80
C MET A 97 2.59 3.34 -11.21
N VAL A 98 1.28 3.30 -11.44
CA VAL A 98 0.35 4.31 -10.89
C VAL A 98 0.39 4.28 -9.35
N CYS A 99 0.48 3.08 -8.75
CA CYS A 99 0.63 2.92 -7.31
C CYS A 99 1.89 3.64 -6.78
N VAL A 100 3.05 3.38 -7.38
CA VAL A 100 4.32 4.01 -6.98
C VAL A 100 4.25 5.53 -7.08
N VAL A 101 3.73 6.07 -8.18
CA VAL A 101 3.58 7.53 -8.35
C VAL A 101 2.67 8.11 -7.26
N GLY A 102 1.57 7.43 -6.93
CA GLY A 102 0.67 7.81 -5.84
C GLY A 102 1.36 7.84 -4.49
N ILE A 103 2.17 6.83 -4.18
CA ILE A 103 2.96 6.75 -2.94
C ILE A 103 3.96 7.90 -2.87
N VAL A 104 4.74 8.13 -3.93
CA VAL A 104 5.74 9.21 -3.98
C VAL A 104 5.08 10.56 -3.70
N ASN A 105 3.97 10.86 -4.38
CA ASN A 105 3.29 12.15 -4.22
C ASN A 105 2.73 12.34 -2.80
N ALA A 106 2.06 11.32 -2.27
CA ALA A 106 1.51 11.37 -0.92
C ALA A 106 2.61 11.53 0.15
N GLN A 107 3.78 10.90 -0.07
CA GLN A 107 4.92 10.98 0.82
C GLN A 107 5.66 12.32 0.72
N LEU A 108 5.81 12.90 -0.48
CA LEU A 108 6.34 14.26 -0.64
C LEU A 108 5.48 15.29 0.11
N MET A 109 4.17 15.13 0.05
CA MET A 109 3.28 15.98 0.83
C MET A 109 3.37 15.69 2.34
N ALA A 110 3.67 14.45 2.77
CA ALA A 110 3.95 14.14 4.18
C ALA A 110 5.20 14.88 4.68
N VAL A 111 6.20 14.99 3.81
CA VAL A 111 7.49 15.60 4.07
C VAL A 111 7.35 17.13 4.25
N THR A 112 6.46 17.78 3.49
CA THR A 112 6.17 19.22 3.68
C THR A 112 5.33 19.50 4.93
N GLU A 113 4.41 18.61 5.31
CA GLU A 113 3.64 18.75 6.56
C GLU A 113 4.51 18.61 7.81
N ARG A 114 5.49 17.71 7.78
CA ARG A 114 6.42 17.47 8.90
C ARG A 114 7.69 18.34 8.80
N PHE A 115 7.72 19.34 7.92
CA PHE A 115 8.91 20.14 7.62
C PHE A 115 9.53 20.79 8.86
N ARG A 116 8.70 21.43 9.71
CA ARG A 116 9.14 22.06 10.97
C ARG A 116 9.62 21.06 12.01
N GLU A 117 8.96 19.91 12.12
CA GLU A 117 9.33 18.85 13.05
C GLU A 117 10.72 18.30 12.70
N ILE A 118 10.95 18.00 11.42
CA ILE A 118 12.24 17.51 10.90
C ILE A 118 13.33 18.58 11.09
N GLY A 119 13.02 19.85 10.80
CA GLY A 119 13.93 20.97 11.02
C GLY A 119 14.35 21.11 12.49
N THR A 120 13.40 20.93 13.42
CA THR A 120 13.68 20.98 14.87
C THR A 120 14.61 19.84 15.29
N PHE A 121 14.37 18.60 14.82
CA PHE A 121 15.27 17.48 15.10
C PHE A 121 16.69 17.71 14.58
N LYS A 122 16.82 18.26 13.36
CA LYS A 122 18.13 18.59 12.80
C LYS A 122 18.86 19.69 13.57
N CYS A 123 18.15 20.71 14.08
CA CYS A 123 18.73 21.72 14.97
C CYS A 123 19.25 21.13 16.29
N LEU A 124 18.62 20.04 16.77
CA LEU A 124 19.07 19.29 17.95
C LEU A 124 20.21 18.29 17.64
N GLY A 125 20.71 18.25 16.40
CA GLY A 125 21.83 17.40 16.00
C GLY A 125 21.43 16.04 15.41
N ALA A 126 20.16 15.84 15.01
CA ALA A 126 19.77 14.61 14.32
C ALA A 126 20.48 14.49 12.96
N LEU A 127 21.06 13.32 12.68
CA LEU A 127 21.69 13.01 11.40
C LEU A 127 20.64 12.83 10.29
N ASP A 128 21.02 13.13 9.06
CA ASP A 128 20.21 12.88 7.87
C ASP A 128 19.79 11.40 7.75
N SER A 129 20.67 10.47 8.16
CA SER A 129 20.40 9.04 8.20
C SER A 129 19.28 8.66 9.18
N PHE A 130 19.12 9.40 10.29
CA PHE A 130 18.04 9.19 11.24
C PHE A 130 16.68 9.51 10.61
N VAL A 131 16.60 10.63 9.87
CA VAL A 131 15.39 11.05 9.16
C VAL A 131 15.02 10.02 8.10
N VAL A 132 15.97 9.57 7.28
CA VAL A 132 15.72 8.51 6.28
C VAL A 132 15.19 7.23 6.95
N ARG A 133 15.78 6.83 8.07
CA ARG A 133 15.40 5.58 8.76
C ARG A 133 13.95 5.61 9.26
N ILE A 134 13.47 6.75 9.74
CA ILE A 134 12.06 6.92 10.15
C ILE A 134 11.13 6.66 8.96
N PHE A 135 11.42 7.27 7.82
CA PHE A 135 10.61 7.09 6.61
C PHE A 135 10.66 5.66 6.08
N VAL A 136 11.82 5.01 6.11
CA VAL A 136 11.95 3.60 5.73
C VAL A 136 11.13 2.70 6.64
N PHE A 137 11.15 2.93 7.96
CA PHE A 137 10.29 2.17 8.87
C PHE A 137 8.80 2.42 8.59
N GLU A 138 8.39 3.67 8.35
CA GLU A 138 7.01 3.99 7.97
C GLU A 138 6.59 3.25 6.69
N ALA A 139 7.49 3.18 5.69
CA ALA A 139 7.28 2.44 4.45
C ALA A 139 7.09 0.94 4.71
N ILE A 140 7.95 0.31 5.52
CA ILE A 140 7.85 -1.13 5.82
C ILE A 140 6.52 -1.45 6.50
N TYR A 141 6.10 -0.64 7.48
CA TYR A 141 4.81 -0.85 8.14
C TYR A 141 3.63 -0.71 7.18
N GLN A 142 3.68 0.29 6.28
CA GLN A 142 2.68 0.45 5.23
C GLN A 142 2.69 -0.71 4.23
N GLY A 143 3.87 -1.19 3.85
CA GLY A 143 4.10 -2.33 2.96
C GLY A 143 3.51 -3.63 3.51
N LEU A 144 3.80 -3.94 4.77
CA LEU A 144 3.26 -5.13 5.45
C LEU A 144 1.73 -5.07 5.54
N LEU A 145 1.17 -3.95 6.01
CA LEU A 145 -0.28 -3.81 6.17
C LEU A 145 -1.01 -3.79 4.83
N GLY A 146 -0.52 -3.01 3.86
CA GLY A 146 -1.11 -2.90 2.53
C GLY A 146 -0.96 -4.18 1.72
N GLY A 147 0.18 -4.86 1.84
CA GLY A 147 0.43 -6.14 1.18
C GLY A 147 -0.43 -7.26 1.74
N PHE A 148 -0.56 -7.35 3.06
CA PHE A 148 -1.37 -8.37 3.70
C PHE A 148 -2.86 -8.17 3.41
N SER A 149 -3.38 -6.96 3.67
CA SER A 149 -4.78 -6.63 3.39
C SER A 149 -5.11 -6.70 1.89
N GLY A 150 -4.20 -6.23 1.03
CA GLY A 150 -4.34 -6.31 -0.42
C GLY A 150 -4.39 -7.74 -0.93
N SER A 151 -3.48 -8.60 -0.45
CA SER A 151 -3.47 -10.02 -0.83
C SER A 151 -4.75 -10.74 -0.42
N ILE A 152 -5.24 -10.50 0.80
CA ILE A 152 -6.51 -11.08 1.27
C ILE A 152 -7.67 -10.61 0.40
N LEU A 153 -7.76 -9.30 0.14
CA LEU A 153 -8.81 -8.73 -0.70
C LEU A 153 -8.75 -9.30 -2.12
N GLY A 154 -7.58 -9.39 -2.73
CA GLY A 154 -7.40 -9.95 -4.07
C GLY A 154 -7.84 -11.42 -4.17
N ILE A 155 -7.50 -12.23 -3.17
CA ILE A 155 -7.93 -13.64 -3.10
C ILE A 155 -9.45 -13.75 -2.96
N ILE A 156 -10.05 -12.96 -2.06
CA ILE A 156 -11.51 -12.95 -1.86
C ILE A 156 -12.22 -12.54 -3.16
N VAL A 157 -11.76 -11.48 -3.83
CA VAL A 157 -12.37 -11.01 -5.08
C VAL A 157 -12.19 -12.05 -6.20
N ALA A 158 -11.03 -12.69 -6.32
CA ALA A 158 -10.78 -13.73 -7.33
C ALA A 158 -11.73 -14.91 -7.18
N THR A 159 -11.97 -15.27 -5.93
CA THR A 159 -12.81 -16.37 -5.52
C THR A 159 -14.26 -16.12 -5.82
N VAL A 160 -14.75 -14.96 -5.41
CA VAL A 160 -16.12 -14.55 -5.65
C VAL A 160 -16.36 -14.46 -7.16
N SER A 161 -15.42 -13.86 -7.91
CA SER A 161 -15.46 -13.76 -9.37
C SER A 161 -15.55 -15.14 -10.05
N ILE A 162 -14.72 -16.10 -9.65
CA ILE A 162 -14.74 -17.46 -10.22
C ILE A 162 -15.96 -18.25 -9.76
N SER A 163 -16.43 -18.05 -8.52
CA SER A 163 -17.64 -18.73 -8.01
C SER A 163 -18.88 -18.36 -8.80
N PHE A 164 -18.98 -17.14 -9.33
CA PHE A 164 -20.07 -16.75 -10.23
C PHE A 164 -20.03 -17.49 -11.58
N LYS A 165 -18.87 -18.01 -11.99
CA LYS A 165 -18.68 -18.69 -13.28
C LYS A 165 -18.69 -20.21 -13.17
N ALA A 166 -17.97 -20.75 -12.18
CA ALA A 166 -17.78 -22.18 -11.96
C ALA A 166 -18.62 -22.74 -10.80
N GLY A 167 -19.45 -21.90 -10.17
CA GLY A 167 -20.31 -22.30 -9.05
C GLY A 167 -19.51 -22.80 -7.85
N TRP A 168 -20.02 -23.85 -7.20
CA TRP A 168 -19.44 -24.43 -5.97
C TRP A 168 -18.06 -25.09 -6.19
N ALA A 169 -17.66 -25.35 -7.44
CA ALA A 169 -16.37 -25.95 -7.75
C ALA A 169 -15.19 -25.10 -7.26
N ALA A 170 -15.36 -23.76 -7.23
CA ALA A 170 -14.36 -22.82 -6.72
C ALA A 170 -14.02 -23.06 -5.25
N PHE A 171 -15.03 -23.34 -4.41
CA PHE A 171 -14.82 -23.64 -2.99
C PHE A 171 -14.37 -25.07 -2.75
N ARG A 172 -14.84 -26.02 -3.57
CA ARG A 172 -14.54 -27.45 -3.37
C ARG A 172 -13.07 -27.79 -3.58
N TRP A 173 -12.44 -27.17 -4.57
CA TRP A 173 -11.05 -27.44 -4.99
C TRP A 173 -10.10 -26.32 -4.63
N TRP A 174 -10.36 -25.63 -3.52
CA TRP A 174 -9.59 -24.47 -3.12
C TRP A 174 -8.11 -24.78 -2.86
N PRO A 175 -7.16 -24.15 -3.58
CA PRO A 175 -5.75 -24.47 -3.45
C PRO A 175 -5.10 -23.70 -2.29
N PHE A 176 -5.33 -24.14 -1.05
CA PHE A 176 -4.81 -23.48 0.17
C PHE A 176 -3.30 -23.19 0.12
N GLY A 177 -2.49 -24.16 -0.33
CA GLY A 177 -1.04 -23.99 -0.41
C GLY A 177 -0.59 -22.95 -1.43
N ALA A 178 -1.32 -22.81 -2.55
CA ALA A 178 -1.04 -21.77 -3.55
C ALA A 178 -1.45 -20.38 -3.05
N MET A 179 -2.58 -20.30 -2.34
CA MET A 179 -3.05 -19.03 -1.75
C MET A 179 -2.07 -18.48 -0.73
N LEU A 180 -1.51 -19.33 0.14
CA LEU A 180 -0.53 -18.90 1.13
C LEU A 180 0.75 -18.38 0.47
N LYS A 181 1.20 -19.02 -0.63
CA LYS A 181 2.31 -18.53 -1.45
C LYS A 181 1.99 -17.18 -2.10
N THR A 182 0.76 -16.99 -2.59
CA THR A 182 0.31 -15.72 -3.17
C THR A 182 0.29 -14.60 -2.14
N ILE A 183 -0.13 -14.87 -0.90
CA ILE A 183 -0.07 -13.89 0.19
C ILE A 183 1.39 -13.50 0.47
N GLY A 184 2.28 -14.48 0.63
CA GLY A 184 3.69 -14.21 0.86
C GLY A 184 4.31 -13.36 -0.26
N TRP A 185 4.01 -13.71 -1.52
CA TRP A 185 4.49 -12.95 -2.67
C TRP A 185 3.90 -11.54 -2.75
N GLY A 186 2.60 -11.38 -2.46
CA GLY A 186 1.92 -10.08 -2.44
C GLY A 186 2.46 -9.15 -1.35
N VAL A 187 2.78 -9.67 -0.16
CA VAL A 187 3.42 -8.90 0.91
C VAL A 187 4.83 -8.44 0.52
N ILE A 188 5.64 -9.32 -0.06
CA ILE A 188 6.99 -8.97 -0.53
C ILE A 188 6.92 -7.90 -1.62
N LEU A 189 5.99 -8.05 -2.57
CA LEU A 189 5.78 -7.06 -3.61
C LEU A 189 5.37 -5.69 -3.04
N ALA A 190 4.48 -5.69 -2.05
CA ALA A 190 4.00 -4.46 -1.42
C ALA A 190 5.12 -3.72 -0.66
N ASP A 191 5.94 -4.46 0.09
CA ASP A 191 7.10 -3.91 0.81
C ASP A 191 8.10 -3.30 -0.17
N PHE A 192 8.40 -4.03 -1.26
CA PHE A 192 9.26 -3.53 -2.34
C PHE A 192 8.73 -2.23 -2.97
N LEU A 193 7.44 -2.16 -3.32
CA LEU A 193 6.82 -0.97 -3.91
C LEU A 193 6.78 0.21 -2.95
N SER A 194 6.48 -0.04 -1.67
CA SER A 194 6.46 0.99 -0.64
C SER A 194 7.85 1.59 -0.43
N LEU A 195 8.88 0.75 -0.29
CA LEU A 195 10.26 1.19 -0.19
C LEU A 195 10.67 2.00 -1.42
N LEU A 196 10.39 1.50 -2.63
CA LEU A 196 10.70 2.19 -3.87
C LEU A 196 10.06 3.58 -3.94
N GLY A 197 8.80 3.70 -3.54
CA GLY A 197 8.09 4.99 -3.50
C GLY A 197 8.60 5.97 -2.45
N VAL A 198 9.22 5.50 -1.37
CA VAL A 198 9.68 6.34 -0.25
C VAL A 198 11.13 6.80 -0.40
N ILE A 199 11.97 6.13 -1.20
CA ILE A 199 13.39 6.49 -1.38
C ILE A 199 13.57 7.97 -1.73
N TYR A 200 12.88 8.47 -2.75
CA TYR A 200 13.01 9.86 -3.19
C TYR A 200 12.52 10.87 -2.13
N PRO A 201 11.28 10.76 -1.61
CA PRO A 201 10.79 11.63 -0.53
C PRO A 201 11.67 11.64 0.72
N ALA A 202 12.18 10.47 1.14
CA ALA A 202 13.04 10.35 2.32
C ALA A 202 14.36 11.10 2.14
N LEU A 203 14.95 11.06 0.94
CA LEU A 203 16.15 11.83 0.63
C LEU A 203 15.88 13.33 0.58
N VAL A 204 14.74 13.75 0.03
CA VAL A 204 14.31 15.15 0.04
C VAL A 204 14.18 15.64 1.48
N ALA A 205 13.50 14.86 2.35
CA ALA A 205 13.34 15.18 3.76
C ALA A 205 14.68 15.25 4.52
N ALA A 206 15.56 14.31 4.24
CA ALA A 206 16.87 14.23 4.87
C ALA A 206 17.81 15.34 4.40
N ARG A 207 17.58 16.03 3.27
CA ARG A 207 18.44 17.13 2.80
C ARG A 207 17.91 18.53 3.13
N MET A 208 16.83 18.61 3.90
CA MET A 208 16.22 19.89 4.27
C MET A 208 17.14 20.74 5.13
N GLN A 209 17.17 22.04 4.83
CA GLN A 209 17.91 23.04 5.60
C GLN A 209 17.09 23.47 6.82
N PRO A 210 17.61 23.32 8.06
CA PRO A 210 16.85 23.65 9.27
C PRO A 210 16.46 25.14 9.36
N ALA A 211 17.29 26.03 8.78
CA ALA A 211 17.03 27.46 8.74
C ALA A 211 15.76 27.81 7.94
N GLU A 212 15.50 27.12 6.83
CA GLU A 212 14.29 27.32 6.03
C GLU A 212 13.03 26.80 6.74
N ALA A 213 13.17 25.70 7.50
CA ALA A 213 12.09 25.12 8.28
C ALA A 213 11.61 26.02 9.43
N LEU A 214 12.47 26.89 9.96
CA LEU A 214 12.10 27.84 11.01
C LEU A 214 11.56 29.18 10.46
N ARG A 215 11.83 29.48 9.19
CA ARG A 215 11.41 30.73 8.54
C ARG A 215 9.99 30.69 7.97
N THR A 216 9.38 29.51 7.83
CA THR A 216 8.08 29.31 7.17
C THR A 216 6.86 29.95 7.87
N GLU A 217 7.04 30.72 8.94
CA GLU A 217 5.99 31.47 9.66
C GLU A 217 6.24 32.99 9.79
N GLN A 218 7.16 33.57 9.02
CA GLN A 218 7.18 35.03 8.84
C GLN A 218 6.17 35.47 7.78
#